data_AF-A0A8J6LD05-F1
#
_entry.id   AF-A0A8J6LD05-F1
#
_cell.length_a   1.000
_cell.length_b   1.000
_cell.length_c   1.000
_cell.angle_alpha   90.00
_cell.angle_beta   90.00
_cell.angle_gamma   90.00
#
_symmetry.space_group_name_H-M   'P 1'
#
loop_
_entity.id
_entity.type
_entity.pdbx_description
1 polymer ?
#
loop_
_entity_poly.entity_id
_entity_poly.type
_entity_poly.pdbx_seq_one_letter_code
_entity_poly.pdbx_strand_id
1 'polypeptide(L)'
;MFYDGVVTESDILHNFLLHEKVPVGSKIAEEVLPRAQSLNPLVKIATDTEPVSAKSADYFKEFTIVVATKIKFEHILKIDNVCRENSVKFIYGDVFGFFGFSVSDLQEHDYFEDRVQLIAGQKRGHDGEKKTVKIKGNMSYPPLNKVLILPNTKQDIIGIKKLSRPNNLFICMLTLLEFKKQTDREPDPSQKSDDVEKLKTIASDMIDLYQFSNVKLDNLYELLFGELAPVCAILGGVIAQEVIKAVSHKEVTINNIFLFDPVTYSGKELSVGA
;
A
#
# COMPACT_ATOMS: atom_id res chain seq x y z
N MET A 1 7.58 -14.23 6.37
CA MET A 1 7.27 -13.96 4.95
C MET A 1 6.24 -14.97 4.52
N PHE A 2 5.11 -14.48 4.04
CA PHE A 2 3.98 -15.30 3.64
C PHE A 2 3.86 -15.25 2.11
N TYR A 3 3.91 -16.39 1.43
CA TYR A 3 3.62 -16.50 0.00
C TYR A 3 3.41 -17.96 -0.40
N ASP A 4 2.25 -18.26 -1.00
CA ASP A 4 1.85 -19.62 -1.40
C ASP A 4 2.26 -19.99 -2.83
N GLY A 5 2.65 -19.00 -3.63
CA GLY A 5 3.05 -19.18 -5.03
C GLY A 5 4.40 -19.85 -5.22
N VAL A 6 4.68 -20.18 -6.48
CA VAL A 6 5.86 -20.91 -6.92
C VAL A 6 6.74 -20.07 -7.83
N VAL A 7 8.04 -20.33 -7.84
CA VAL A 7 8.99 -19.62 -8.68
C VAL A 7 8.66 -19.85 -10.16
N THR A 8 8.47 -18.75 -10.90
CA THR A 8 8.39 -18.74 -12.36
C THR A 8 9.70 -18.24 -12.98
N GLU A 9 9.88 -18.40 -14.30
CA GLU A 9 11.02 -17.82 -15.01
C GLU A 9 11.08 -16.30 -14.88
N SER A 10 9.90 -15.64 -14.86
CA SER A 10 9.81 -14.20 -14.64
C SER A 10 10.33 -13.81 -13.26
N ASP A 11 10.00 -14.57 -12.21
CA ASP A 11 10.43 -14.25 -10.85
C ASP A 11 11.96 -14.26 -10.70
N ILE A 12 12.65 -15.18 -11.40
CA ILE A 12 14.11 -15.27 -11.37
C ILE A 12 14.75 -13.99 -11.91
N LEU A 13 14.12 -13.33 -12.89
CA LEU A 13 14.62 -12.09 -13.50
C LEU A 13 14.33 -10.84 -12.66
N HIS A 14 13.20 -10.81 -11.94
CA HIS A 14 12.72 -9.61 -11.26
C HIS A 14 12.96 -9.60 -9.75
N ASN A 15 13.16 -10.78 -9.12
CA ASN A 15 13.33 -10.90 -7.68
C ASN A 15 14.80 -11.11 -7.29
N PHE A 16 15.45 -10.06 -6.81
CA PHE A 16 16.86 -10.09 -6.42
C PHE A 16 17.17 -11.03 -5.24
N LEU A 17 16.15 -11.46 -4.47
CA LEU A 17 16.33 -12.43 -3.39
C LEU A 17 16.37 -13.89 -3.89
N LEU A 18 15.97 -14.15 -5.14
CA LEU A 18 16.09 -15.47 -5.75
C LEU A 18 17.48 -15.68 -6.38
N HIS A 19 18.00 -16.89 -6.26
CA HIS A 19 19.22 -17.28 -6.96
C HIS A 19 18.91 -17.62 -8.43
N GLU A 20 19.78 -17.24 -9.37
CA GLU A 20 19.58 -17.49 -10.82
C GLU A 20 19.39 -18.97 -11.21
N LYS A 21 19.75 -19.88 -10.31
CA LYS A 21 19.73 -21.33 -10.50
C LYS A 21 18.63 -22.02 -9.69
N VAL A 22 17.73 -21.24 -9.10
CA VAL A 22 16.60 -21.78 -8.34
C VAL A 22 15.71 -22.61 -9.27
N PRO A 23 15.23 -23.78 -8.84
CA PRO A 23 14.32 -24.58 -9.65
C PRO A 23 12.97 -23.86 -9.83
N VAL A 24 12.52 -23.71 -11.08
CA VAL A 24 11.15 -23.27 -11.39
C VAL A 24 10.16 -24.26 -10.76
N GLY A 25 9.09 -23.74 -10.14
CA GLY A 25 8.08 -24.54 -9.44
C GLY A 25 8.33 -24.75 -7.94
N SER A 26 9.51 -24.40 -7.42
CA SER A 26 9.78 -24.36 -5.97
C SER A 26 9.01 -23.24 -5.27
N LYS A 27 8.88 -23.29 -3.93
CA LYS A 27 8.14 -22.29 -3.16
C LYS A 27 8.95 -21.00 -3.02
N ILE A 28 8.42 -19.88 -3.52
CA ILE A 28 9.15 -18.59 -3.51
C ILE A 28 9.56 -18.20 -2.10
N ALA A 29 8.65 -18.32 -1.12
CA ALA A 29 8.92 -17.92 0.27
C ALA A 29 10.15 -18.65 0.84
N GLU A 30 10.29 -19.95 0.57
CA GLU A 30 11.40 -20.78 1.06
C GLU A 30 12.71 -20.43 0.34
N GLU A 31 12.65 -20.18 -0.97
CA GLU A 31 13.84 -19.91 -1.79
C GLU A 31 14.46 -18.53 -1.55
N VAL A 32 13.65 -17.53 -1.19
CA VAL A 32 14.16 -16.19 -0.83
C VAL A 32 14.71 -16.12 0.60
N LEU A 33 14.34 -17.06 1.47
CA LEU A 33 14.68 -17.06 2.89
C LEU A 33 16.20 -16.97 3.17
N PRO A 34 17.08 -17.77 2.51
CA PRO A 34 18.51 -17.73 2.81
C PRO A 34 19.13 -16.36 2.56
N ARG A 35 18.78 -15.71 1.44
CA ARG A 35 19.27 -14.36 1.12
C ARG A 35 18.66 -13.31 2.03
N ALA A 36 17.35 -13.36 2.28
CA ALA A 36 16.68 -12.43 3.19
C ALA A 36 17.28 -12.49 4.61
N GLN A 37 17.52 -13.70 5.13
CA GLN A 37 18.09 -13.91 6.46
C GLN A 37 19.54 -13.42 6.56
N SER A 38 20.30 -13.49 5.47
CA SER A 38 21.69 -13.01 5.42
C SER A 38 21.83 -11.49 5.52
N LEU A 39 20.77 -10.72 5.18
CA LEU A 39 20.77 -9.26 5.29
C LEU A 39 20.90 -8.78 6.75
N ASN A 40 20.33 -9.54 7.70
CA ASN A 40 20.48 -9.25 9.12
C ASN A 40 20.28 -10.53 9.97
N PRO A 41 21.37 -11.15 10.44
CA PRO A 41 21.30 -12.36 11.29
C PRO A 41 20.56 -12.17 12.62
N LEU A 42 20.36 -10.93 13.08
CA LEU A 42 19.64 -10.64 14.34
C LEU A 42 18.13 -10.72 14.19
N VAL A 43 17.60 -10.62 12.96
CA VAL A 43 16.16 -10.70 12.69
C VAL A 43 15.83 -12.14 12.34
N LYS A 44 14.93 -12.77 13.09
CA LYS A 44 14.44 -14.11 12.75
C LYS A 44 13.40 -14.01 11.65
N ILE A 45 13.69 -14.60 10.49
CA ILE A 45 12.75 -14.67 9.38
C ILE A 45 12.17 -16.09 9.32
N ALA A 46 10.85 -16.19 9.38
CA ALA A 46 10.11 -17.44 9.15
C ALA A 46 9.32 -17.35 7.84
N THR A 47 9.06 -18.48 7.21
CA THR A 47 8.30 -18.60 5.96
C THR A 47 7.01 -19.36 6.17
N ASP A 48 5.98 -18.99 5.43
CA ASP A 48 4.69 -19.65 5.42
C ASP A 48 4.19 -19.72 3.98
N THR A 49 3.88 -20.95 3.54
CA THR A 49 3.50 -21.27 2.15
C THR A 49 2.06 -21.73 2.01
N GLU A 50 1.28 -21.75 3.10
CA GLU A 50 -0.14 -22.07 3.00
C GLU A 50 -0.91 -20.90 2.37
N PRO A 51 -2.05 -21.15 1.71
CA PRO A 51 -2.83 -20.06 1.14
C PRO A 51 -3.43 -19.17 2.22
N VAL A 52 -3.60 -17.89 1.92
CA VAL A 52 -4.08 -16.89 2.89
C VAL A 52 -5.51 -17.17 3.32
N SER A 53 -6.28 -17.85 2.46
CA SER A 53 -7.64 -18.30 2.73
C SER A 53 -7.71 -19.37 3.83
N ALA A 54 -6.63 -20.11 4.08
CA ALA A 54 -6.54 -21.12 5.13
C ALA A 54 -6.18 -20.53 6.51
N LYS A 55 -5.74 -19.26 6.57
CA LYS A 55 -5.29 -18.64 7.81
C LYS A 55 -6.47 -18.22 8.70
N SER A 56 -6.38 -18.58 9.97
CA SER A 56 -7.35 -18.19 10.99
C SER A 56 -7.06 -16.77 11.50
N ALA A 57 -8.00 -16.19 12.25
CA ALA A 57 -7.78 -14.91 12.91
C ALA A 57 -6.60 -14.97 13.89
N ASP A 58 -6.39 -16.10 14.57
CA ASP A 58 -5.30 -16.28 15.55
C ASP A 58 -3.91 -16.12 14.93
N TYR A 59 -3.73 -16.58 13.68
CA TYR A 59 -2.46 -16.40 12.96
C TYR A 59 -2.07 -14.92 12.87
N PHE A 60 -3.02 -14.04 12.57
CA PHE A 60 -2.73 -12.62 12.42
C PHE A 60 -2.40 -11.93 13.76
N LYS A 61 -2.90 -12.46 14.90
CA LYS A 61 -2.66 -11.91 16.24
C LYS A 61 -1.20 -11.97 16.67
N GLU A 62 -0.42 -12.86 16.06
CA GLU A 62 1.01 -13.01 16.36
C GLU A 62 1.85 -11.83 15.85
N PHE A 63 1.29 -11.00 14.97
CA PHE A 63 1.99 -9.88 14.35
C PHE A 63 1.56 -8.54 14.93
N THR A 64 2.50 -7.60 15.03
CA THR A 64 2.20 -6.19 15.37
C THR A 64 1.64 -5.41 14.18
N ILE A 65 2.12 -5.76 12.99
CA ILE A 65 1.74 -5.13 11.73
C ILE A 65 1.79 -6.17 10.61
N VAL A 66 0.79 -6.13 9.74
CA VAL A 66 0.68 -6.98 8.56
C VAL A 66 0.83 -6.09 7.33
N VAL A 67 1.75 -6.46 6.44
CA VAL A 67 1.93 -5.82 5.14
C VAL A 67 1.50 -6.82 4.07
N ALA A 68 0.53 -6.44 3.25
CA ALA A 68 0.05 -7.27 2.15
C ALA A 68 0.38 -6.64 0.80
N THR A 69 0.81 -7.50 -0.13
CA THR A 69 1.02 -7.17 -1.54
C THR A 69 0.48 -8.33 -2.38
N LYS A 70 0.10 -8.04 -3.62
CA LYS A 70 -0.39 -8.98 -4.63
C LYS A 70 -1.54 -9.91 -4.18
N ILE A 71 -2.38 -9.45 -3.26
CA ILE A 71 -3.55 -10.22 -2.79
C ILE A 71 -4.83 -9.80 -3.51
N LYS A 72 -5.83 -10.70 -3.52
CA LYS A 72 -7.16 -10.43 -4.09
C LYS A 72 -7.91 -9.40 -3.26
N PHE A 73 -8.76 -8.61 -3.90
CA PHE A 73 -9.51 -7.53 -3.23
C PHE A 73 -10.33 -8.01 -2.03
N GLU A 74 -10.99 -9.16 -2.13
CA GLU A 74 -11.78 -9.74 -1.04
C GLU A 74 -10.92 -10.08 0.20
N HIS A 75 -9.66 -10.45 -0.02
CA HIS A 75 -8.72 -10.78 1.05
C HIS A 75 -8.21 -9.50 1.74
N ILE A 76 -8.04 -8.39 1.01
CA ILE A 76 -7.66 -7.10 1.59
C ILE A 76 -8.63 -6.71 2.71
N LEU A 77 -9.93 -6.67 2.38
CA LEU A 77 -10.96 -6.26 3.34
C LEU A 77 -11.15 -7.29 4.47
N LYS A 78 -11.00 -8.59 4.18
CA LYS A 78 -11.09 -9.63 5.20
C LYS A 78 -9.95 -9.52 6.21
N ILE A 79 -8.71 -9.37 5.73
CA ILE A 79 -7.52 -9.26 6.58
C ILE A 79 -7.57 -7.95 7.38
N ASP A 80 -7.96 -6.84 6.77
CA ASP A 80 -8.16 -5.55 7.45
C ASP A 80 -9.08 -5.69 8.67
N ASN A 81 -10.28 -6.27 8.48
CA ASN A 81 -11.23 -6.49 9.56
C ASN A 81 -10.65 -7.38 10.67
N VAL A 82 -9.99 -8.49 10.31
CA VAL A 82 -9.34 -9.40 11.27
C VAL A 82 -8.22 -8.68 12.03
N CYS A 83 -7.42 -7.87 11.36
CA CYS A 83 -6.36 -7.09 12.00
C CYS A 83 -6.96 -6.07 12.99
N ARG A 84 -8.06 -5.43 12.62
CA ARG A 84 -8.78 -4.47 13.46
C ARG A 84 -9.35 -5.07 14.73
N GLU A 85 -9.98 -6.24 14.63
CA GLU A 85 -10.49 -7.00 15.77
C GLU A 85 -9.40 -7.42 16.76
N ASN A 86 -8.14 -7.46 16.31
CA ASN A 86 -7.00 -7.95 17.07
C ASN A 86 -5.94 -6.89 17.36
N SER A 87 -6.23 -5.61 17.14
CA SER A 87 -5.30 -4.50 17.35
C SER A 87 -3.98 -4.64 16.58
N VAL A 88 -4.02 -5.30 15.42
CA VAL A 88 -2.91 -5.44 14.49
C VAL A 88 -3.02 -4.35 13.43
N LYS A 89 -1.92 -3.65 13.15
CA LYS A 89 -1.89 -2.62 12.12
C LYS A 89 -1.84 -3.27 10.73
N PHE A 90 -2.44 -2.64 9.73
CA PHE A 90 -2.48 -3.17 8.38
C PHE A 90 -2.02 -2.15 7.34
N ILE A 91 -1.17 -2.58 6.41
CA ILE A 91 -0.76 -1.82 5.23
C ILE A 91 -0.91 -2.72 4.01
N TYR A 92 -1.58 -2.22 2.98
CA TYR A 92 -1.68 -2.88 1.68
C TYR A 92 -1.06 -1.98 0.61
N GLY A 93 -0.33 -2.55 -0.34
CA GLY A 93 0.19 -1.79 -1.48
C GLY A 93 0.59 -2.68 -2.64
N ASP A 94 0.51 -2.12 -3.86
CA ASP A 94 0.84 -2.82 -5.11
C ASP A 94 1.46 -1.84 -6.13
N VAL A 95 2.17 -2.41 -7.11
CA VAL A 95 2.81 -1.70 -8.23
C VAL A 95 2.16 -2.13 -9.54
N PHE A 96 1.89 -1.16 -10.41
CA PHE A 96 1.33 -1.35 -11.75
C PHE A 96 2.12 -0.48 -12.73
N GLY A 97 3.10 -1.07 -13.40
CA GLY A 97 4.04 -0.39 -14.28
C GLY A 97 4.78 0.74 -13.57
N PHE A 98 4.56 1.97 -14.02
CA PHE A 98 5.12 3.18 -13.44
C PHE A 98 4.31 3.73 -12.25
N PHE A 99 3.12 3.18 -12.00
CA PHE A 99 2.25 3.58 -10.90
C PHE A 99 2.47 2.66 -9.69
N GLY A 100 2.36 3.21 -8.50
CA GLY A 100 2.41 2.43 -7.27
C GLY A 100 1.62 3.11 -6.17
N PHE A 101 1.09 2.35 -5.24
CA PHE A 101 0.33 2.92 -4.13
C PHE A 101 0.43 2.07 -2.87
N SER A 102 0.15 2.70 -1.73
CA SER A 102 -0.12 1.98 -0.48
C SER A 102 -1.27 2.63 0.27
N VAL A 103 -2.02 1.83 1.00
CA VAL A 103 -3.14 2.23 1.86
C VAL A 103 -2.95 1.59 3.22
N SER A 104 -3.13 2.37 4.29
CA SER A 104 -2.87 1.94 5.66
C SER A 104 -4.11 2.05 6.54
N ASP A 105 -4.37 1.05 7.37
CA ASP A 105 -5.21 1.15 8.57
C ASP A 105 -4.33 0.88 9.81
N LEU A 106 -3.86 1.95 10.44
CA LEU A 106 -3.12 1.88 11.70
C LEU A 106 -4.02 2.03 12.94
N GLN A 107 -5.35 2.05 12.73
CA GLN A 107 -6.38 2.24 13.73
C GLN A 107 -6.19 3.55 14.52
N GLU A 108 -6.27 3.52 15.85
CA GLU A 108 -5.85 4.62 16.70
C GLU A 108 -4.34 4.55 16.93
N HIS A 109 -3.60 5.51 16.38
CA HIS A 109 -2.14 5.51 16.42
C HIS A 109 -1.58 6.76 17.13
N ASP A 110 -0.95 6.52 18.27
CA ASP A 110 -0.13 7.52 18.97
C ASP A 110 1.28 7.59 18.36
N TYR A 111 1.82 8.79 18.19
CA TYR A 111 3.20 9.00 17.73
C TYR A 111 3.88 10.13 18.49
N PHE A 112 5.22 10.18 18.41
CA PHE A 112 6.05 11.22 19.00
C PHE A 112 6.86 11.93 17.92
N GLU A 113 6.81 13.27 17.92
CA GLU A 113 7.57 14.12 17.01
C GLU A 113 8.48 15.06 17.79
N ASP A 114 9.73 15.17 17.35
CA ASP A 114 10.69 16.15 17.86
C ASP A 114 10.43 17.51 17.17
N ARG A 115 9.85 18.47 17.90
CA ARG A 115 9.65 19.83 17.39
C ARG A 115 10.63 20.81 18.00
N VAL A 116 11.20 21.66 17.15
CA VAL A 116 12.03 22.77 17.60
C VAL A 116 11.13 23.92 18.03
N GLN A 117 11.18 24.27 19.31
CA GLN A 117 10.46 25.40 19.89
C GLN A 117 11.44 26.46 20.39
N LEU A 118 11.02 27.72 20.30
CA LEU A 118 11.74 28.83 20.95
C LEU A 118 11.52 28.75 22.46
N ILE A 119 12.55 29.05 23.24
CA ILE A 119 12.43 29.15 24.70
C ILE A 119 11.47 30.30 25.04
N ALA A 120 10.49 30.04 25.92
CA ALA A 120 9.48 31.00 26.31
C ALA A 120 10.11 32.30 26.84
N GLY A 121 9.73 33.45 26.25
CA GLY A 121 10.19 34.78 26.66
C GLY A 121 11.09 35.51 25.66
N GLN A 122 11.58 34.87 24.59
CA GLN A 122 12.37 35.53 23.54
C GLN A 122 11.53 35.83 22.28
N LYS A 123 11.61 37.07 21.77
CA LYS A 123 10.95 37.46 20.50
C LYS A 123 11.55 36.67 19.34
N ARG A 124 10.77 36.51 18.25
CA ARG A 124 11.21 35.95 16.95
C ARG A 124 12.31 36.82 16.31
N GLY A 125 13.51 36.82 16.88
CA GLY A 125 14.74 37.33 16.29
C GLY A 125 15.64 36.18 15.87
N HIS A 126 16.65 36.48 15.05
CA HIS A 126 17.57 35.49 14.46
C HIS A 126 18.43 34.72 15.50
N ASP A 127 18.46 35.18 16.76
CA ASP A 127 19.35 34.71 17.84
C ASP A 127 18.64 34.02 19.02
N GLY A 128 17.38 33.58 18.85
CA GLY A 128 16.67 32.87 19.92
C GLY A 128 17.22 31.45 20.12
N GLU A 129 17.57 31.08 21.35
CA GLU A 129 17.97 29.71 21.66
C GLU A 129 16.81 28.73 21.39
N LYS A 130 17.10 27.69 20.61
CA LYS A 130 16.14 26.68 20.16
C LYS A 130 16.25 25.44 21.03
N LYS A 131 15.11 24.94 21.53
CA LYS A 131 15.03 23.66 22.25
C LYS A 131 14.19 22.66 21.48
N THR A 132 14.71 21.45 21.30
CA THR A 132 13.94 20.33 20.77
C THR A 132 13.06 19.74 21.88
N VAL A 133 11.76 19.66 21.64
CA VAL A 133 10.77 19.11 22.56
C VAL A 133 10.04 17.96 21.87
N LYS A 134 9.89 16.83 22.56
CA LYS A 134 9.06 15.70 22.13
C LYS A 134 7.59 16.01 22.36
N ILE A 135 6.81 16.05 21.29
CA ILE A 135 5.36 16.23 21.33
C ILE A 135 4.69 14.90 21.03
N LYS A 136 3.70 14.52 21.85
CA LYS A 136 2.82 13.38 21.57
C LYS A 136 1.68 13.84 20.65
N GLY A 137 1.51 13.15 19.52
CA GLY A 137 0.36 13.27 18.64
C GLY A 137 -0.46 11.98 18.66
N ASN A 138 -1.68 12.06 18.12
CA ASN A 138 -2.57 10.93 17.92
C ASN A 138 -3.25 11.08 16.55
N MET A 139 -3.51 9.96 15.89
CA MET A 139 -4.12 9.92 14.57
C MET A 139 -5.03 8.71 14.44
N SER A 140 -6.24 8.94 13.94
CA SER A 140 -7.24 7.90 13.70
C SER A 140 -7.27 7.52 12.23
N TYR A 141 -7.24 6.23 11.96
CA TYR A 141 -7.32 5.64 10.63
C TYR A 141 -8.68 4.95 10.42
N PRO A 142 -9.34 5.21 9.28
CA PRO A 142 -10.58 4.53 8.97
C PRO A 142 -10.33 3.10 8.48
N PRO A 143 -11.26 2.16 8.75
CA PRO A 143 -11.19 0.83 8.17
C PRO A 143 -11.18 0.90 6.64
N LEU A 144 -10.47 -0.02 5.99
CA LEU A 144 -10.28 0.03 4.54
C LEU A 144 -11.59 -0.12 3.75
N ASN A 145 -12.61 -0.73 4.34
CA ASN A 145 -13.94 -0.78 3.74
C ASN A 145 -14.62 0.60 3.57
N LYS A 146 -14.16 1.64 4.29
CA LYS A 146 -14.59 3.04 4.11
C LYS A 146 -13.70 3.83 3.14
N VAL A 147 -12.61 3.22 2.69
CA VAL A 147 -11.58 3.85 1.84
C VAL A 147 -11.65 3.28 0.42
N LEU A 148 -11.72 1.96 0.33
CA LEU A 148 -11.71 1.17 -0.90
C LEU A 148 -13.13 0.69 -1.23
N ILE A 149 -13.90 1.54 -1.93
CA ILE A 149 -15.27 1.23 -2.33
C ILE A 149 -15.29 0.95 -3.83
N LEU A 150 -15.61 -0.29 -4.19
CA LEU A 150 -15.70 -0.74 -5.59
C LEU A 150 -17.18 -0.88 -6.00
N PRO A 151 -17.51 -1.04 -7.31
CA PRO A 151 -18.87 -1.29 -7.75
C PRO A 151 -19.48 -2.52 -7.09
N ASN A 152 -20.80 -2.47 -6.90
CA ASN A 152 -21.60 -3.56 -6.35
C ASN A 152 -21.16 -4.01 -4.95
N THR A 153 -20.47 -3.13 -4.21
CA THR A 153 -20.17 -3.33 -2.78
C THR A 153 -21.31 -2.75 -1.93
N LYS A 154 -21.45 -3.22 -0.68
CA LYS A 154 -22.53 -2.78 0.23
C LYS A 154 -22.26 -1.42 0.89
N GLN A 155 -21.06 -0.89 0.69
CA GLN A 155 -20.54 0.30 1.34
C GLN A 155 -20.96 1.56 0.58
N ASP A 156 -21.27 2.63 1.33
CA ASP A 156 -21.68 3.91 0.75
C ASP A 156 -20.50 4.90 0.74
N ILE A 157 -20.42 5.69 -0.33
CA ILE A 157 -19.42 6.71 -0.61
C ILE A 157 -19.67 8.02 0.15
N ILE A 158 -20.74 8.16 0.94
CA ILE A 158 -21.08 9.40 1.67
C ILE A 158 -19.89 9.98 2.45
N GLY A 159 -19.07 9.13 3.09
CA GLY A 159 -17.87 9.58 3.83
C GLY A 159 -16.77 10.14 2.91
N ILE A 160 -16.65 9.63 1.69
CA ILE A 160 -15.61 10.00 0.72
C ILE A 160 -16.01 11.24 -0.10
N LYS A 161 -17.31 11.55 -0.20
CA LYS A 161 -17.84 12.74 -0.90
C LYS A 161 -17.32 14.09 -0.35
N LYS A 162 -16.71 14.12 0.84
CA LYS A 162 -16.07 15.31 1.41
C LYS A 162 -14.67 15.58 0.88
N LEU A 163 -14.08 14.69 0.08
CA LEU A 163 -12.85 14.96 -0.65
C LEU A 163 -13.14 16.07 -1.66
N SER A 164 -12.92 17.32 -1.24
CA SER A 164 -13.22 18.54 -1.99
C SER A 164 -12.51 18.62 -3.36
N ARG A 165 -11.65 17.68 -3.72
CA ARG A 165 -11.00 17.58 -5.03
C ARG A 165 -10.84 16.12 -5.48
N PRO A 166 -11.26 15.78 -6.70
CA PRO A 166 -10.98 14.48 -7.28
C PRO A 166 -9.48 14.32 -7.51
N ASN A 167 -8.92 13.20 -7.07
CA ASN A 167 -7.53 12.83 -7.34
C ASN A 167 -7.50 11.75 -8.42
N ASN A 168 -6.97 12.09 -9.59
CA ASN A 168 -6.88 11.17 -10.73
C ASN A 168 -6.15 9.87 -10.37
N LEU A 169 -5.11 9.94 -9.54
CA LEU A 169 -4.34 8.76 -9.11
C LEU A 169 -5.15 7.88 -8.15
N PHE A 170 -6.03 8.47 -7.34
CA PHE A 170 -6.93 7.69 -6.49
C PHE A 170 -7.96 6.92 -7.31
N ILE A 171 -8.54 7.55 -8.35
CA ILE A 171 -9.41 6.82 -9.28
C ILE A 171 -8.62 5.75 -10.04
N CYS A 172 -7.40 6.05 -10.50
CA CYS A 172 -6.53 5.06 -11.14
C CYS A 172 -6.31 3.82 -10.25
N MET A 173 -6.00 4.04 -8.96
CA MET A 173 -5.87 2.96 -7.97
C MET A 173 -7.13 2.10 -7.88
N LEU A 174 -8.31 2.72 -7.73
CA LEU A 174 -9.57 2.00 -7.62
C LEU A 174 -9.92 1.24 -8.93
N THR A 175 -9.65 1.84 -10.08
CA THR A 175 -9.81 1.20 -11.39
C THR A 175 -8.95 -0.06 -11.50
N LEU A 176 -7.70 -0.01 -11.05
CA LEU A 176 -6.80 -1.18 -11.06
C LEU A 176 -7.27 -2.27 -10.09
N LEU A 177 -7.75 -1.89 -8.91
CA LEU A 177 -8.32 -2.83 -7.94
C LEU A 177 -9.57 -3.53 -8.49
N GLU A 178 -10.48 -2.78 -9.13
CA GLU A 178 -11.66 -3.36 -9.76
C GLU A 178 -11.30 -4.21 -10.99
N PHE A 179 -10.32 -3.79 -11.79
CA PHE A 179 -9.80 -4.62 -12.89
C PHE A 179 -9.34 -5.97 -12.36
N LYS A 180 -8.46 -5.97 -11.35
CA LYS A 180 -7.92 -7.17 -10.71
C LYS A 180 -9.02 -8.05 -10.11
N LYS A 181 -10.06 -7.44 -9.53
CA LYS A 181 -11.23 -8.16 -9.03
C LYS A 181 -12.06 -8.82 -10.14
N GLN A 182 -12.19 -8.19 -11.31
CA GLN A 182 -12.96 -8.72 -12.44
C GLN A 182 -12.22 -9.77 -13.27
N THR A 183 -10.89 -9.66 -13.37
CA THR A 183 -10.07 -10.52 -14.25
C THR A 183 -9.26 -11.57 -13.50
N ASP A 184 -9.13 -11.45 -12.17
CA ASP A 184 -8.22 -12.24 -11.34
C ASP A 184 -6.75 -12.15 -11.80
N ARG A 185 -6.38 -11.07 -12.51
CA ARG A 185 -5.03 -10.79 -12.98
C ARG A 185 -4.76 -9.29 -13.06
N GLU A 186 -3.50 -8.95 -13.26
CA GLU A 186 -3.06 -7.57 -13.51
C GLU A 186 -3.09 -7.26 -15.02
N PRO A 187 -3.05 -5.98 -15.42
CA PRO A 187 -2.95 -5.61 -16.83
C PRO A 187 -1.70 -6.23 -17.49
N ASP A 188 -1.90 -6.93 -18.60
CA ASP A 188 -0.87 -7.72 -19.27
C ASP A 188 -0.40 -7.01 -20.55
N PRO A 189 0.92 -6.73 -20.70
CA PRO A 189 1.47 -6.15 -21.93
C PRO A 189 1.11 -6.90 -23.22
N SER A 190 0.88 -8.22 -23.15
CA SER A 190 0.48 -9.04 -24.29
C SER A 190 -0.98 -8.83 -24.71
N GLN A 191 -1.84 -8.38 -23.79
CA GLN A 191 -3.26 -8.09 -24.00
C GLN A 191 -3.56 -6.59 -23.93
N LYS A 192 -2.54 -5.76 -24.22
CA LYS A 192 -2.55 -4.32 -23.96
C LYS A 192 -3.77 -3.58 -24.52
N SER A 193 -4.16 -3.85 -25.77
CA SER A 193 -5.30 -3.16 -26.39
C SER A 193 -6.60 -3.42 -25.62
N ASP A 194 -6.91 -4.69 -25.39
CA ASP A 194 -8.13 -5.13 -24.70
C ASP A 194 -8.14 -4.66 -23.24
N ASP A 195 -6.99 -4.71 -22.57
CA ASP A 195 -6.84 -4.27 -21.18
C ASP A 195 -7.00 -2.76 -21.03
N VAL A 196 -6.44 -1.96 -21.94
CA VAL A 196 -6.64 -0.50 -21.94
C VAL A 196 -8.11 -0.15 -22.16
N GLU A 197 -8.81 -0.83 -23.08
CA GLU A 197 -10.24 -0.62 -23.29
C GLU A 197 -11.05 -0.96 -22.04
N LYS A 198 -10.77 -2.11 -21.41
CA LYS A 198 -11.44 -2.50 -20.17
C LYS A 198 -11.15 -1.55 -19.01
N LEU A 199 -9.91 -1.09 -18.87
CA LEU A 199 -9.53 -0.08 -17.86
C LEU A 199 -10.28 1.23 -18.07
N LYS A 200 -10.49 1.67 -19.32
CA LYS A 200 -11.29 2.87 -19.64
C LYS A 200 -12.75 2.69 -19.23
N THR A 201 -13.35 1.53 -19.52
CA THR A 201 -14.72 1.23 -19.09
C THR A 201 -14.85 1.26 -17.57
N ILE A 202 -13.98 0.54 -16.86
CA ILE A 202 -13.98 0.51 -15.39
C ILE A 202 -13.74 1.91 -14.80
N ALA A 203 -12.85 2.70 -15.39
CA ALA A 203 -12.61 4.07 -14.97
C ALA A 203 -13.86 4.95 -15.11
N SER A 204 -14.62 4.80 -16.19
CA SER A 204 -15.91 5.51 -16.36
C SER A 204 -16.87 5.15 -15.24
N ASP A 205 -17.02 3.87 -14.94
CA ASP A 205 -17.89 3.40 -13.86
C ASP A 205 -17.45 3.93 -12.48
N MET A 206 -16.13 4.05 -12.25
CA MET A 206 -15.56 4.64 -11.03
C MET A 206 -15.84 6.13 -10.92
N ILE A 207 -15.69 6.88 -12.01
CA ILE A 207 -15.97 8.31 -12.05
C ILE A 207 -17.44 8.57 -11.74
N ASP A 208 -18.34 7.77 -12.32
CA ASP A 208 -19.78 7.88 -12.10
C ASP A 208 -20.18 7.50 -10.67
N LEU A 209 -19.64 6.39 -10.14
CA LEU A 209 -19.87 5.97 -8.77
C LEU A 209 -19.48 7.08 -7.79
N TYR A 210 -18.26 7.60 -7.89
CA TYR A 210 -17.74 8.62 -6.97
C TYR A 210 -18.22 10.05 -7.27
N GLN A 211 -18.91 10.26 -8.38
CA GLN A 211 -19.41 11.57 -8.83
C GLN A 211 -18.29 12.62 -8.96
N PHE A 212 -17.10 12.19 -9.41
CA PHE A 212 -15.94 13.05 -9.56
C PHE A 212 -15.95 13.76 -10.92
N SER A 213 -15.75 15.08 -10.93
CA SER A 213 -15.63 15.85 -12.17
C SER A 213 -14.17 16.01 -12.59
N ASN A 214 -13.91 16.21 -13.89
CA ASN A 214 -12.58 16.54 -14.44
C ASN A 214 -11.47 15.49 -14.19
N VAL A 215 -11.83 14.22 -13.98
CA VAL A 215 -10.84 13.13 -13.90
C VAL A 215 -10.27 12.85 -15.28
N LYS A 216 -8.94 12.80 -15.40
CA LYS A 216 -8.23 12.54 -16.65
C LYS A 216 -7.18 11.45 -16.44
N LEU A 217 -7.40 10.30 -17.06
CA LEU A 217 -6.51 9.13 -16.97
C LEU A 217 -5.88 8.74 -18.31
N ASP A 218 -6.19 9.46 -19.40
CA ASP A 218 -5.81 9.07 -20.77
C ASP A 218 -4.31 8.81 -20.94
N ASN A 219 -3.47 9.61 -20.27
CA ASN A 219 -2.02 9.48 -20.33
C ASN A 219 -1.45 8.43 -19.35
N LEU A 220 -2.30 7.84 -18.50
CA LEU A 220 -1.86 6.89 -17.48
C LEU A 220 -1.93 5.45 -17.98
N TYR A 221 -2.96 5.10 -18.76
CA TYR A 221 -3.25 3.68 -19.11
C TYR A 221 -2.05 2.95 -19.68
N GLU A 222 -1.29 3.60 -20.58
CA GLU A 222 -0.10 3.06 -21.23
C GLU A 222 1.05 2.73 -20.25
N LEU A 223 1.01 3.30 -19.05
CA LEU A 223 2.06 3.24 -18.03
C LEU A 223 1.75 2.23 -16.91
N LEU A 224 0.62 1.51 -16.96
CA LEU A 224 0.13 0.67 -15.84
C LEU A 224 0.51 -0.81 -15.96
N PHE A 225 1.44 -1.16 -16.84
CA PHE A 225 1.72 -2.56 -17.21
C PHE A 225 3.04 -3.07 -16.61
N GLY A 226 2.99 -4.28 -16.05
CA GLY A 226 4.14 -4.99 -15.48
C GLY A 226 4.58 -4.48 -14.10
N GLU A 227 5.72 -4.97 -13.61
CA GLU A 227 6.30 -4.55 -12.34
C GLU A 227 7.72 -4.05 -12.55
N LEU A 228 7.91 -2.74 -12.36
CA LEU A 228 9.19 -2.11 -12.62
C LEU A 228 10.02 -2.04 -11.34
N ALA A 229 11.21 -2.65 -11.34
CA ALA A 229 12.10 -2.68 -10.19
C ALA A 229 12.35 -1.30 -9.53
N PRO A 230 12.53 -0.18 -10.28
CA PRO A 230 12.65 1.15 -9.67
C PRO A 230 11.41 1.58 -8.87
N VAL A 231 10.21 1.26 -9.36
CA VAL A 231 8.95 1.62 -8.68
C VAL A 231 8.73 0.72 -7.46
N CYS A 232 9.04 -0.57 -7.58
CA CYS A 232 9.06 -1.49 -6.43
C CYS A 232 10.02 -1.00 -5.34
N ALA A 233 11.19 -0.49 -5.70
CA ALA A 233 12.15 0.07 -4.74
C ALA A 233 11.62 1.34 -4.06
N ILE A 234 10.99 2.25 -4.81
CA ILE A 234 10.38 3.48 -4.26
C ILE A 234 9.25 3.13 -3.30
N LEU A 235 8.26 2.36 -3.77
CA LEU A 235 7.09 2.01 -2.96
C LEU A 235 7.48 1.13 -1.77
N GLY A 236 8.36 0.14 -1.97
CA GLY A 236 8.87 -0.71 -0.91
C GLY A 236 9.62 0.08 0.16
N GLY A 237 10.40 1.10 -0.24
CA GLY A 237 11.05 2.03 0.69
C GLY A 237 10.06 2.84 1.50
N VAL A 238 9.02 3.39 0.87
CA VAL A 238 7.95 4.14 1.55
C VAL A 238 7.22 3.25 2.55
N ILE A 239 6.73 2.08 2.13
CA ILE A 239 6.02 1.14 3.01
C ILE A 239 6.91 0.70 4.18
N ALA A 240 8.18 0.36 3.92
CA ALA A 240 9.11 -0.04 4.98
C ALA A 240 9.34 1.09 6.01
N GLN A 241 9.44 2.34 5.55
CA GLN A 241 9.56 3.49 6.44
C GLN A 241 8.30 3.68 7.30
N GLU A 242 7.11 3.54 6.70
CA GLU A 242 5.84 3.64 7.43
C GLU A 242 5.70 2.53 8.48
N VAL A 243 6.14 1.31 8.18
CA VAL A 243 6.22 0.21 9.15
C VAL A 243 7.13 0.59 10.33
N ILE A 244 8.32 1.14 10.06
CA ILE A 244 9.26 1.54 11.12
C ILE A 244 8.66 2.64 12.00
N LYS A 245 8.03 3.66 11.42
CA LYS A 245 7.35 4.73 12.17
C LYS A 245 6.21 4.16 13.03
N ALA A 246 5.35 3.32 12.44
CA ALA A 246 4.19 2.75 13.11
C ALA A 246 4.55 1.80 14.27
N VAL A 247 5.66 1.07 14.16
CA VAL A 247 6.15 0.16 15.22
C VAL A 247 6.94 0.93 16.28
N SER A 248 7.74 1.92 15.88
CA SER A 248 8.56 2.70 16.82
C SER A 248 7.81 3.84 17.50
N HIS A 249 6.59 4.17 17.04
CA HIS A 249 5.80 5.33 17.45
C HIS A 249 6.55 6.66 17.27
N LYS A 250 7.47 6.73 16.30
CA LYS A 250 8.25 7.93 16.00
C LYS A 250 7.82 8.52 14.66
N GLU A 251 7.75 9.85 14.62
CA GLU A 251 7.34 10.64 13.46
C GLU A 251 5.88 10.43 13.05
N VAL A 252 5.39 11.33 12.20
CA VAL A 252 4.06 11.24 11.63
C VAL A 252 4.05 10.20 10.51
N THR A 253 3.08 9.30 10.54
CA THR A 253 2.79 8.33 9.47
C THR A 253 1.88 8.95 8.41
N ILE A 254 1.93 8.41 7.19
CA ILE A 254 1.03 8.79 6.09
C ILE A 254 -0.40 8.37 6.48
N ASN A 255 -1.34 9.30 6.39
CA ASN A 255 -2.76 9.04 6.65
C ASN A 255 -3.57 9.36 5.40
N ASN A 256 -4.11 8.37 4.69
CA ASN A 256 -3.91 6.92 4.82
C ASN A 256 -3.44 6.28 3.52
N ILE A 257 -3.29 7.07 2.47
CA ILE A 257 -2.91 6.62 1.14
C ILE A 257 -1.65 7.35 0.68
N PHE A 258 -0.72 6.59 0.08
CA PHE A 258 0.38 7.10 -0.72
C PHE A 258 0.18 6.69 -2.18
N LEU A 259 0.43 7.61 -3.11
CA LEU A 259 0.28 7.41 -4.56
C LEU A 259 1.56 7.89 -5.25
N PHE A 260 2.22 7.02 -5.99
CA PHE A 260 3.36 7.35 -6.84
C PHE A 260 2.87 7.64 -8.27
N ASP A 261 3.06 8.88 -8.71
CA ASP A 261 2.57 9.38 -10.00
C ASP A 261 3.48 8.94 -11.16
N PRO A 262 2.97 8.19 -12.17
CA PRO A 262 3.79 7.63 -13.23
C PRO A 262 4.24 8.69 -14.26
N VAL A 263 3.64 9.89 -14.25
CA VAL A 263 3.94 10.96 -15.21
C VAL A 263 4.90 11.97 -14.60
N THR A 264 4.66 12.35 -13.35
CA THR A 264 5.47 13.37 -12.65
C THR A 264 6.59 12.77 -11.79
N TYR A 265 6.59 11.45 -11.58
CA TYR A 265 7.50 10.74 -10.69
C TYR A 265 7.49 11.29 -9.26
N SER A 266 6.34 11.82 -8.82
CA SER A 266 6.15 12.39 -7.49
C SER A 266 5.29 11.50 -6.61
N GLY A 267 5.59 11.47 -5.32
CA GLY A 267 4.75 10.87 -4.30
C GLY A 267 3.68 11.85 -3.82
N LYS A 268 2.44 11.39 -3.69
CA LYS A 268 1.31 12.18 -3.17
C LYS A 268 0.65 11.44 -2.02
N GLU A 269 0.43 12.14 -0.93
CA GLU A 269 -0.31 11.65 0.22
C GLU A 269 -1.78 12.09 0.13
N LEU A 270 -2.70 11.20 0.50
CA LEU A 270 -4.13 11.46 0.50
C LEU A 270 -4.79 10.83 1.74
N SER A 271 -5.60 11.63 2.43
CA SER A 271 -6.42 11.17 3.57
C SER A 271 -7.85 10.93 3.10
N VAL A 272 -8.32 9.69 3.17
CA VAL A 272 -9.66 9.28 2.71
C VAL A 272 -10.38 8.49 3.79
N GLY A 273 -11.68 8.74 3.97
CA GLY A 273 -12.54 7.97 4.87
C GLY A 273 -12.67 8.52 6.30
N ALA A 274 -12.14 9.72 6.54
CA ALA A 274 -12.26 10.45 7.81
C ALA A 274 -13.71 10.92 8.10
#